data_AF-A0A412E096-F1
#
_entry.id   AF-A0A412E096-F1
#
_cell.length_a   1.000
_cell.length_b   1.000
_cell.length_c   1.000
_cell.angle_alpha   90.00
_cell.angle_beta   90.00
_cell.angle_gamma   90.00
#
_symmetry.space_group_name_H-M   'P 1'
#
loop_
_entity.id
_entity.type
_entity.pdbx_description
1 polymer ?
#
loop_
_entity_poly.entity_id
_entity_poly.type
_entity_poly.pdbx_seq_one_letter_code
_entity_poly.pdbx_strand_id
1 'polypeptide(L)'
;MFQINRKELIQSLIQRSTYCLSAPLAETNAYKLIVDCNIFMGIDTMVPIPNNLYIFDKTTQKTVFVSAINEYLKKECINIFRDLNANDFKNSLEKQVLTYTKGNVERSFERILSPTGWGLKEYVPLKKRILI
;
A
#
# COMPACT_ATOMS: atom_id res chain seq x y z
N MET A 1 -8.68 -5.68 14.83
CA MET A 1 -8.51 -4.76 15.96
C MET A 1 -7.01 -4.54 16.12
N PHE A 2 -6.52 -3.33 15.92
CA PHE A 2 -5.10 -3.00 16.07
C PHE A 2 -4.73 -3.14 17.55
N GLN A 3 -3.80 -4.02 17.89
CA GLN A 3 -3.28 -4.09 19.25
C GLN A 3 -2.20 -3.01 19.40
N ILE A 4 -2.65 -1.76 19.55
CA ILE A 4 -1.76 -0.65 19.89
C ILE A 4 -1.35 -0.86 21.34
N ASN A 5 -0.10 -1.27 21.57
CA ASN A 5 0.48 -1.29 22.90
C ASN A 5 0.73 0.17 23.33
N ARG A 6 -0.29 0.78 23.96
CA ARG A 6 -0.28 2.19 24.36
C ARG A 6 0.94 2.53 25.24
N LYS A 7 1.42 1.58 26.05
CA LYS A 7 2.60 1.79 26.90
C LYS A 7 3.87 1.95 26.07
N GLU A 8 4.09 1.07 25.09
CA GLU A 8 5.24 1.16 24.18
C GLU A 8 5.18 2.40 23.31
N LEU A 9 4.00 2.80 22.83
CA LEU A 9 3.82 4.03 22.07
C LEU A 9 4.22 5.27 22.90
N ILE A 10 3.68 5.38 24.13
CA ILE A 10 3.99 6.49 25.05
C ILE A 10 5.48 6.49 25.39
N GLN A 11 6.07 5.32 25.66
CA GLN A 11 7.49 5.21 25.94
C GLN A 11 8.34 5.66 24.74
N SER A 12 7.97 5.25 23.52
CA SER A 12 8.68 5.63 22.30
C SER A 12 8.59 7.14 22.03
N LEU A 13 7.44 7.74 22.31
CA LEU A 13 7.23 9.21 22.28
C LEU A 13 8.17 9.94 23.25
N ILE A 14 8.20 9.51 24.53
CA ILE A 14 9.06 10.11 25.55
C ILE A 14 10.54 9.98 25.16
N GLN A 15 10.92 8.82 24.63
CA GLN A 15 12.30 8.52 24.22
C GLN A 15 12.67 9.09 22.85
N ARG A 16 11.73 9.69 22.11
CA ARG A 16 11.90 10.13 20.72
C ARG A 16 12.45 9.02 19.82
N SER A 17 12.00 7.79 20.05
CA SER A 17 12.41 6.61 19.32
C SER A 17 11.37 6.22 18.25
N THR A 18 11.80 5.36 17.33
CA THR A 18 10.93 4.83 16.28
C THR A 18 9.92 3.84 16.85
N TYR A 19 8.65 3.97 16.47
CA TYR A 19 7.60 3.00 16.82
C TYR A 19 7.15 2.20 15.61
N CYS A 20 7.18 0.88 15.72
CA CYS A 20 6.73 -0.03 14.66
C CYS A 20 5.21 -0.21 14.74
N LEU A 21 4.51 0.00 13.62
CA LEU A 21 3.07 -0.18 13.50
C LEU A 21 2.73 -1.03 12.27
N SER A 22 1.90 -2.05 12.46
CA SER A 22 1.27 -2.79 11.36
C SER A 22 -0.17 -2.34 11.17
N ALA A 23 -0.55 -1.96 9.95
CA ALA A 23 -1.84 -1.35 9.67
C ALA A 23 -2.50 -1.85 8.38
N PRO A 24 -3.77 -2.31 8.39
CA PRO A 24 -4.54 -2.46 7.17
C PRO A 24 -4.73 -1.13 6.44
N LEU A 25 -4.39 -1.15 5.14
CA LEU A 25 -4.68 -0.07 4.20
C LEU A 25 -6.03 -0.27 3.51
N ALA A 26 -6.36 -1.52 3.18
CA ALA A 26 -7.62 -1.89 2.57
C ALA A 26 -7.96 -3.36 2.82
N GLU A 27 -9.25 -3.65 2.75
CA GLU A 27 -9.78 -4.98 2.94
C GLU A 27 -10.92 -5.23 1.94
N THR A 28 -10.86 -6.39 1.30
CA THR A 28 -11.89 -6.93 0.40
C THR A 28 -12.39 -8.26 0.98
N ASN A 29 -13.32 -8.93 0.30
CA ASN A 29 -13.80 -10.24 0.74
C ASN A 29 -12.70 -11.32 0.70
N ALA A 30 -11.76 -11.23 -0.25
CA ALA A 30 -10.70 -12.24 -0.44
C ALA A 30 -9.36 -11.84 0.20
N TYR A 31 -9.03 -10.55 0.20
CA TYR A 31 -7.69 -10.07 0.51
C TYR A 31 -7.70 -8.90 1.50
N LYS A 32 -6.62 -8.80 2.26
CA LYS A 32 -6.33 -7.64 3.12
C LYS A 32 -4.93 -7.12 2.81
N LEU A 33 -4.83 -5.86 2.40
CA LEU A 33 -3.56 -5.18 2.21
C LEU A 33 -3.15 -4.54 3.53
N ILE A 34 -1.95 -4.86 4.00
CA ILE A 34 -1.42 -4.40 5.28
C ILE A 34 -0.02 -3.81 5.03
N VAL A 35 0.28 -2.73 5.75
CA VAL A 35 1.58 -2.06 5.74
C VAL A 35 2.22 -2.15 7.12
N ASP A 36 3.51 -2.46 7.16
CA ASP A 36 4.35 -2.21 8.33
C ASP A 36 5.02 -0.85 8.17
N CYS A 37 4.97 -0.03 9.21
CA CYS A 37 5.50 1.31 9.25
C CYS A 37 6.44 1.49 10.43
N ASN A 38 7.52 2.21 10.21
CA ASN A 38 8.27 2.88 11.25
C ASN A 38 7.73 4.30 11.40
N ILE A 39 7.19 4.64 12.55
CA ILE A 39 6.76 6.00 12.85
C ILE A 39 7.91 6.72 13.54
N PHE A 40 8.46 7.73 12.86
CA PHE A 40 9.39 8.66 13.48
C PHE A 40 8.59 9.69 14.28
N MET A 41 8.87 9.81 15.57
CA MET A 41 8.12 10.67 16.50
C MET A 41 9.05 11.74 17.08
N GLY A 42 8.86 12.96 16.61
CA GLY A 42 9.43 14.19 17.18
C GLY A 42 8.41 14.93 18.05
N ILE A 43 8.80 16.08 18.58
CA ILE A 43 7.95 16.90 19.48
C ILE A 43 6.66 17.35 18.76
N ASP A 44 6.78 17.79 17.51
CA ASP A 44 5.65 18.30 16.71
C ASP A 44 5.47 17.54 15.37
N THR A 45 6.14 16.40 15.22
CA THR A 45 6.18 15.67 13.93
C THR A 45 5.99 14.18 14.14
N MET A 46 5.01 13.60 13.46
CA MET A 46 4.90 12.15 13.27
C MET A 46 4.99 11.82 11.80
N VAL A 47 6.03 11.07 11.42
CA VAL A 47 6.26 10.71 10.02
C VAL A 47 6.22 9.19 9.89
N PRO A 48 5.16 8.61 9.29
CA PRO A 48 5.12 7.19 8.99
C PRO A 48 5.99 6.87 7.78
N ILE A 49 6.94 5.96 7.97
CA ILE A 49 7.83 5.45 6.92
C ILE A 49 7.42 4.01 6.65
N PRO A 50 6.85 3.70 5.47
CA PRO A 50 6.43 2.34 5.16
C PRO A 50 7.66 1.46 4.88
N ASN A 51 7.76 0.35 5.62
CA ASN A 51 8.81 -0.64 5.48
C ASN A 51 8.38 -1.75 4.52
N ASN A 52 7.31 -2.47 4.90
CA ASN A 52 6.84 -3.66 4.20
C ASN A 52 5.37 -3.50 3.81
N LEU A 53 5.02 -4.08 2.66
CA LEU A 53 3.64 -4.28 2.25
C LEU A 53 3.41 -5.78 2.09
N TYR A 54 2.26 -6.24 2.57
CA TYR A 54 1.87 -7.64 2.46
C TYR A 54 0.37 -7.77 2.25
N ILE A 55 0.02 -8.84 1.54
CA ILE A 55 -1.35 -9.22 1.29
C ILE A 55 -1.61 -10.48 2.09
N PHE A 56 -2.62 -10.38 2.96
CA PHE A 56 -3.18 -11.54 3.63
C PHE A 56 -4.33 -12.08 2.78
N ASP A 57 -4.17 -13.31 2.30
CA ASP A 57 -5.20 -14.07 1.61
C ASP A 57 -6.09 -14.75 2.66
N LYS A 58 -7.35 -14.33 2.73
CA LYS A 58 -8.31 -14.81 3.74
C LYS A 58 -8.74 -16.25 3.49
N THR A 59 -8.73 -16.69 2.23
CA THR A 59 -9.14 -18.06 1.86
C THR A 59 -8.07 -19.07 2.24
N THR A 60 -6.81 -18.77 1.95
CA THR A 60 -5.68 -19.68 2.25
C THR A 60 -5.04 -19.42 3.61
N GLN A 61 -5.41 -18.32 4.28
CA GLN A 61 -4.80 -17.83 5.51
C GLN A 61 -3.28 -17.62 5.41
N LYS A 62 -2.80 -17.26 4.21
CA LYS A 62 -1.38 -17.02 3.95
C LYS A 62 -1.10 -15.54 3.77
N THR A 63 0.05 -15.13 4.30
CA THR A 63 0.62 -13.79 4.07
C THR A 63 1.65 -13.87 2.95
N VAL A 64 1.51 -13.00 1.95
CA VAL A 64 2.44 -12.86 0.84
C VAL A 64 3.03 -11.45 0.89
N PHE A 65 4.36 -11.35 0.98
CA PHE A 65 5.05 -10.08 0.85
C PHE A 65 4.91 -9.56 -0.59
N VAL A 66 4.57 -8.28 -0.73
CA VAL A 66 4.38 -7.63 -2.03
C VAL A 66 5.42 -6.55 -2.24
N SER A 67 6.69 -6.94 -2.12
CA SER A 67 7.85 -6.05 -2.34
C SER A 67 7.79 -5.38 -3.71
N ALA A 68 7.37 -6.10 -4.75
CA ALA A 68 7.22 -5.56 -6.09
C ALA A 68 6.21 -4.40 -6.18
N ILE A 69 5.12 -4.42 -5.40
CA ILE A 69 4.19 -3.28 -5.31
C ILE A 69 4.89 -2.10 -4.64
N ASN A 70 5.57 -2.33 -3.52
CA ASN A 70 6.29 -1.28 -2.78
C ASN A 70 7.38 -0.61 -3.65
N GLU A 71 8.20 -1.42 -4.32
CA GLU A 71 9.26 -0.97 -5.23
C GLU A 71 8.68 -0.17 -6.40
N TYR A 72 7.56 -0.62 -6.95
CA TYR A 72 6.89 0.08 -8.04
C TYR A 72 6.41 1.47 -7.59
N LEU A 73 5.71 1.58 -6.47
CA LEU A 73 5.23 2.87 -5.94
C LEU A 73 6.40 3.80 -5.62
N LYS A 74 7.51 3.29 -5.09
CA LYS A 74 8.75 4.05 -4.87
C LYS A 74 9.34 4.56 -6.18
N LYS A 75 9.44 3.70 -7.21
CA LYS A 75 9.96 4.06 -8.54
C LYS A 75 9.14 5.16 -9.19
N GLU A 76 7.82 5.08 -9.09
CA GLU A 76 6.88 6.08 -9.63
C GLU A 76 6.74 7.33 -8.73
N CYS A 77 7.51 7.41 -7.62
CA CYS A 77 7.46 8.51 -6.66
C CYS A 77 6.04 8.75 -6.08
N ILE A 78 5.29 7.67 -5.86
CA ILE A 78 3.94 7.65 -5.29
C ILE A 78 4.04 7.37 -3.81
N ASN A 79 3.60 8.31 -2.97
CA ASN A 79 3.55 8.12 -1.52
C ASN A 79 2.23 7.45 -1.14
N ILE A 80 2.29 6.25 -0.56
CA ILE A 80 1.12 5.43 -0.24
C ILE A 80 0.14 6.10 0.74
N PHE A 81 0.60 7.02 1.60
CA PHE A 81 -0.24 7.67 2.59
C PHE A 81 -0.81 9.01 2.11
N ARG A 82 -0.15 9.64 1.13
CA ARG A 82 -0.53 10.97 0.63
C ARG A 82 -1.25 10.91 -0.70
N ASP A 83 -0.80 10.04 -1.59
CA ASP A 83 -1.19 10.03 -3.01
C ASP A 83 -2.24 8.92 -3.31
N LEU A 84 -2.52 8.02 -2.35
CA LEU A 84 -3.47 6.91 -2.48
C LEU A 84 -4.49 6.88 -1.35
N ASN A 85 -5.69 6.36 -1.63
CA ASN A 85 -6.77 6.17 -0.66
C ASN A 85 -7.24 4.69 -0.58
N ALA A 86 -8.15 4.40 0.34
CA ALA A 86 -8.66 3.04 0.59
C ALA A 86 -9.30 2.37 -0.65
N ASN A 87 -9.97 3.13 -1.53
CA ASN A 87 -10.56 2.59 -2.74
C ASN A 87 -9.50 2.24 -3.78
N ASP A 88 -8.44 3.05 -3.92
CA ASP A 88 -7.32 2.75 -4.82
C ASP A 88 -6.70 1.39 -4.46
N PHE A 89 -6.47 1.18 -3.16
CA PHE A 89 -5.97 -0.09 -2.64
C PHE A 89 -6.96 -1.24 -2.85
N LYS A 90 -8.27 -1.03 -2.66
CA LYS A 90 -9.29 -2.06 -2.95
C LYS A 90 -9.27 -2.45 -4.42
N ASN A 91 -9.19 -1.47 -5.33
CA ASN A 91 -9.13 -1.73 -6.76
C ASN A 91 -7.91 -2.60 -7.12
N SER A 92 -6.74 -2.30 -6.54
CA SER A 92 -5.56 -3.16 -6.69
C SER A 92 -5.77 -4.59 -6.19
N LEU A 93 -6.59 -4.80 -5.15
CA LEU A 93 -6.88 -6.14 -4.63
C LEU A 93 -7.88 -6.90 -5.50
N GLU A 94 -8.84 -6.21 -6.12
CA GLU A 94 -9.93 -6.79 -6.89
C GLU A 94 -9.60 -7.01 -8.38
N LYS A 95 -8.34 -6.82 -8.79
CA LYS A 95 -7.93 -6.90 -10.21
C LYS A 95 -8.53 -5.75 -11.06
N GLN A 96 -9.01 -4.70 -10.41
CA GLN A 96 -9.44 -3.50 -11.09
C GLN A 96 -8.23 -2.61 -11.37
N VAL A 97 -8.42 -1.64 -12.27
CA VAL A 97 -7.40 -0.62 -12.56
C VAL A 97 -7.27 0.28 -11.33
N LEU A 98 -6.06 0.36 -10.77
CA LEU A 98 -5.72 1.37 -9.78
C LEU A 98 -5.41 2.65 -10.54
N THR A 99 -6.25 3.66 -10.38
CA THR A 99 -6.00 5.00 -10.92
C THR A 99 -5.64 5.91 -9.76
N TYR A 100 -4.57 6.67 -9.90
CA TYR A 100 -4.22 7.73 -8.95
C TYR A 100 -4.05 9.05 -9.69
N THR A 101 -4.32 10.14 -8.98
CA THR A 101 -4.15 11.50 -9.47
C THR A 101 -3.17 12.24 -8.56
N LYS A 102 -2.14 12.83 -9.14
CA LYS A 102 -1.16 13.67 -8.43
C LYS A 102 -1.01 15.00 -9.16
N GLY A 103 -1.57 16.05 -8.58
CA GLY A 103 -1.72 17.33 -9.27
C GLY A 103 -2.60 17.17 -10.50
N ASN A 104 -2.08 17.55 -11.67
CA ASN A 104 -2.79 17.43 -12.96
C ASN A 104 -2.46 16.15 -13.73
N VAL A 105 -1.73 15.21 -13.12
CA VAL A 105 -1.32 13.96 -13.76
C VAL A 105 -2.15 12.81 -13.19
N GLU A 106 -2.93 12.17 -14.05
CA GLU A 106 -3.61 10.90 -13.77
C GLU A 106 -2.80 9.76 -14.39
N ARG A 107 -2.60 8.68 -13.64
CA ARG A 107 -2.03 7.43 -14.16
C ARG A 107 -2.77 6.23 -13.63
N SER A 108 -2.72 5.16 -14.40
CA SER A 108 -3.46 3.93 -14.14
C SER A 108 -2.53 2.72 -14.17
N PHE A 109 -2.80 1.74 -13.32
CA PHE A 109 -2.03 0.50 -13.20
C PHE A 109 -2.94 -0.71 -13.07
N GLU A 110 -2.51 -1.83 -13.63
CA GLU A 110 -3.16 -3.13 -13.46
C GLU A 110 -2.38 -4.01 -12.49
N ARG A 111 -3.10 -4.82 -11.71
CA ARG A 111 -2.49 -5.88 -10.91
C ARG A 111 -1.99 -6.99 -11.84
N ILE A 112 -0.72 -7.33 -11.70
CA ILE A 112 -0.14 -8.52 -12.31
C ILE A 112 0.10 -9.60 -11.23
N LEU A 113 -0.19 -10.85 -11.60
CA LEU A 113 0.14 -12.02 -10.78
C LEU A 113 1.36 -12.69 -11.42
N SER A 114 2.36 -12.96 -10.59
CA SER A 114 3.59 -13.66 -10.98
C SER A 114 3.81 -14.86 -10.07
N PRO A 115 4.65 -15.84 -10.47
CA PRO A 115 5.02 -16.96 -9.60
C PRO A 115 5.64 -16.51 -8.26
N THR A 116 6.27 -15.34 -8.25
CA THR A 116 6.92 -14.73 -7.09
C THR A 116 6.00 -13.83 -6.26
N GLY A 117 4.73 -13.68 -6.65
CA GLY A 117 3.74 -12.89 -5.92
C GLY A 117 3.04 -11.84 -6.77
N TRP A 118 2.68 -10.73 -6.13
CA TRP A 118 1.84 -9.68 -6.73
C TRP A 118 2.68 -8.47 -7.13
N GLY A 119 2.33 -7.85 -8.25
CA GLY A 119 2.95 -6.62 -8.72
C GLY A 119 1.96 -5.67 -9.39
N LEU A 120 2.47 -4.51 -9.79
CA LEU A 120 1.76 -3.51 -10.58
C LEU A 120 2.47 -3.29 -11.91
N LYS A 121 1.69 -2.99 -12.95
CA LYS A 121 2.18 -2.58 -14.27
C LYS A 121 1.36 -1.40 -14.76
N GLU A 122 1.99 -0.46 -15.45
CA GLU A 122 1.29 0.66 -16.10
C GLU A 122 0.24 0.15 -17.07
N TYR A 123 -1.00 0.61 -16.85
CA TYR A 123 -2.15 0.31 -17.67
C TYR A 123 -2.25 1.37 -18.76
N VAL A 124 -1.96 0.96 -20.00
CA VAL A 124 -2.19 1.77 -21.18
C VAL A 124 -3.35 1.15 -21.95
N PRO A 125 -4.53 1.81 -22.04
CA PRO A 125 -5.61 1.32 -22.87
C PRO A 125 -5.10 1.18 -24.30
N LEU A 126 -5.15 -0.03 -24.85
CA LEU A 126 -4.98 -0.21 -26.29
C LEU A 126 -6.04 0.64 -26.97
N LYS A 127 -5.62 1.71 -27.67
CA LYS A 127 -6.51 2.46 -28.56
C LYS A 127 -7.24 1.42 -29.41
N LYS A 128 -8.58 1.35 -29.32
CA LYS A 128 -9.39 0.60 -30.28
C LYS A 128 -8.92 1.03 -31.66
N ARG A 129 -8.30 0.13 -32.43
CA ARG A 129 -8.18 0.32 -33.87
C ARG A 129 -9.61 0.36 -34.37
N ILE A 130 -10.10 1.56 -34.69
CA ILE A 130 -11.27 1.71 -35.53
C ILE A 130 -10.81 1.18 -36.89
N LEU A 131 -11.26 -0.03 -37.23
CA LEU A 131 -11.26 -0.49 -38.60
C LEU A 131 -12.31 0.38 -39.31
N ILE A 132 -11.83 1.38 -40.06
CA ILE A 132 -12.62 2.10 -41.05
C ILE A 132 -12.51 1.30 -42.35
#